data_AF-A0A420CLT9-F1
#
_entry.id   AF-A0A420CLT9-F1
#
_cell.length_a   1.000
_cell.length_b   1.000
_cell.length_c   1.000
_cell.angle_alpha   90.00
_cell.angle_beta   90.00
_cell.angle_gamma   90.00
#
_symmetry.space_group_name_H-M   'P 1'
#
loop_
_entity.id
_entity.type
_entity.pdbx_description
1 polymer ?
#
loop_
_entity_poly.entity_id
_entity_poly.type
_entity_poly.pdbx_seq_one_letter_code
_entity_poly.pdbx_strand_id
1 'polypeptide(L)'
;MSTLDQNVPDNHHEAEAGKPPHPKPPHGHRSRRLAAFGIAAFAILALGAAAGAGAMKLTRPSMELAPMTPVAISAMPDWSLVTVKGKVAEVFGNKFIVQDDSGRALVETGPAGEGSKLVGVNEAISVQGRFERGVLHASFIVRQDGSVEALGPAGGPPRHGPLDDLPGHGKP
;
A
#
# COMPACT_ATOMS: atom_id res chain seq x y z
N MET A 1 -79.17 -29.70 -33.71
CA MET A 1 -78.28 -30.03 -34.84
C MET A 1 -77.00 -30.63 -34.26
N SER A 2 -76.63 -31.82 -34.74
CA SER A 2 -75.37 -32.56 -34.55
C SER A 2 -74.86 -32.93 -33.16
N THR A 3 -75.00 -34.23 -32.92
CA THR A 3 -74.07 -35.16 -32.28
C THR A 3 -72.62 -35.03 -32.78
N LEU A 4 -71.65 -35.33 -31.91
CA LEU A 4 -70.57 -36.33 -32.09
C LEU A 4 -69.72 -36.33 -30.80
N ASP A 5 -69.79 -37.38 -29.99
CA ASP A 5 -68.88 -38.56 -30.00
C ASP A 5 -67.51 -38.27 -29.37
N GLN A 6 -67.27 -38.93 -28.22
CA GLN A 6 -66.29 -40.02 -28.04
C GLN A 6 -64.91 -39.50 -27.65
N ASN A 7 -64.48 -39.77 -26.42
CA ASN A 7 -63.71 -40.98 -26.10
C ASN A 7 -63.28 -40.95 -24.62
N VAL A 8 -63.51 -42.05 -23.91
CA VAL A 8 -62.97 -42.37 -22.57
C VAL A 8 -62.01 -43.55 -22.83
N PRO A 9 -60.80 -43.58 -22.25
CA PRO A 9 -60.67 -44.27 -20.98
C PRO A 9 -59.70 -43.66 -19.95
N ASP A 10 -60.09 -43.93 -18.71
CA ASP A 10 -59.36 -44.06 -17.45
C ASP A 10 -57.83 -44.12 -17.50
N ASN A 11 -57.21 -43.43 -16.53
CA ASN A 11 -56.18 -44.08 -15.73
C ASN A 11 -56.13 -43.48 -14.31
N HIS A 12 -56.58 -44.31 -13.38
CA HIS A 12 -56.30 -44.43 -11.95
C HIS A 12 -55.35 -43.41 -11.31
N HIS A 13 -55.79 -42.82 -10.19
CA HIS A 13 -55.17 -43.02 -8.88
C HIS A 13 -56.18 -42.69 -7.77
N GLU A 14 -56.63 -43.74 -7.08
CA GLU A 14 -57.23 -43.68 -5.75
C GLU A 14 -56.18 -43.23 -4.71
N ALA A 15 -56.57 -42.32 -3.82
CA ALA A 15 -56.22 -42.29 -2.39
C ALA A 15 -57.03 -41.13 -1.75
N GLU A 16 -58.13 -41.44 -1.07
CA GLU A 16 -58.18 -41.57 0.41
C GLU A 16 -58.38 -40.18 1.08
N ALA A 17 -59.63 -39.78 1.30
CA ALA A 17 -60.38 -39.92 2.56
C ALA A 17 -59.82 -39.06 3.70
N GLY A 18 -60.59 -38.04 4.11
CA GLY A 18 -60.15 -37.01 5.05
C GLY A 18 -60.31 -37.32 6.54
N LYS A 19 -59.69 -36.49 7.40
CA LYS A 19 -60.18 -36.04 8.73
C LYS A 19 -59.22 -34.98 9.35
N PRO A 20 -59.52 -34.33 10.50
CA PRO A 20 -59.85 -32.90 10.61
C PRO A 20 -58.79 -32.14 11.48
N PRO A 21 -59.01 -30.87 11.95
CA PRO A 21 -57.95 -29.96 12.38
C PRO A 21 -57.47 -30.25 13.80
N HIS A 22 -56.17 -30.10 14.07
CA HIS A 22 -55.57 -30.28 15.40
C HIS A 22 -54.33 -29.39 15.59
N PRO A 23 -53.89 -29.16 16.84
CA PRO A 23 -53.94 -27.87 17.53
C PRO A 23 -52.60 -27.12 17.51
N LYS A 24 -52.65 -25.82 17.80
CA LYS A 24 -51.44 -25.01 18.07
C LYS A 24 -50.61 -25.65 19.19
N PRO A 25 -49.30 -25.94 18.99
CA PRO A 25 -48.41 -26.24 20.09
C PRO A 25 -47.73 -24.97 20.64
N PRO A 26 -47.29 -25.00 21.91
CA PRO A 26 -47.08 -23.82 22.74
C PRO A 26 -45.65 -23.26 22.71
N HIS A 27 -45.53 -22.05 23.26
CA HIS A 27 -44.29 -21.30 23.49
C HIS A 27 -43.15 -22.13 24.11
N GLY A 28 -41.94 -21.94 23.58
CA GLY A 28 -40.71 -22.55 24.12
C GLY A 28 -39.52 -21.60 24.05
N HIS A 29 -39.34 -20.82 25.12
CA HIS A 29 -38.22 -19.92 25.38
C HIS A 29 -36.87 -20.68 25.38
N ARG A 30 -36.12 -20.68 24.27
CA ARG A 30 -34.81 -21.40 24.22
C ARG A 30 -33.69 -20.75 23.43
N SER A 31 -33.71 -19.43 23.23
CA SER A 31 -32.64 -18.71 22.50
C SER A 31 -31.71 -17.84 23.38
N ARG A 32 -31.86 -17.84 24.70
CA ARG A 32 -31.10 -16.93 25.59
C ARG A 32 -29.63 -17.31 25.85
N ARG A 33 -29.16 -18.51 25.48
CA ARG A 33 -27.77 -18.94 25.77
C ARG A 33 -26.76 -18.74 24.63
N LEU A 34 -27.21 -18.44 23.41
CA LEU A 34 -26.31 -18.19 22.28
C LEU A 34 -26.04 -16.70 22.04
N ALA A 35 -26.91 -15.80 22.49
CA ALA A 35 -26.71 -14.36 22.36
C ALA A 35 -25.68 -13.77 23.33
N ALA A 36 -25.40 -14.46 24.45
CA ALA A 36 -24.49 -13.95 25.48
C ALA A 36 -23.00 -14.02 25.08
N PHE A 37 -22.62 -14.87 24.12
CA PHE A 37 -21.24 -14.98 23.64
C PHE A 37 -20.89 -13.98 22.52
N GLY A 38 -21.88 -13.47 21.78
CA GLY A 38 -21.64 -12.51 20.68
C GLY A 38 -21.33 -11.09 21.15
N ILE A 39 -21.93 -10.63 22.25
CA ILE A 39 -21.79 -9.25 22.75
C ILE A 39 -20.43 -9.03 23.43
N ALA A 40 -19.92 -10.04 24.16
CA ALA A 40 -18.62 -9.95 24.82
C ALA A 40 -17.45 -9.86 23.83
N ALA A 41 -17.53 -10.56 22.69
CA ALA A 41 -16.51 -10.51 21.65
C ALA A 41 -16.43 -9.14 20.95
N PHE A 42 -17.56 -8.47 20.71
CA PHE A 42 -17.58 -7.14 20.10
C PHE A 42 -17.07 -6.04 21.05
N ALA A 43 -17.31 -6.15 22.36
CA ALA A 43 -16.79 -5.18 23.33
C ALA A 43 -15.26 -5.25 23.46
N ILE A 44 -14.67 -6.45 23.45
CA ILE A 44 -13.22 -6.64 23.45
C ILE A 44 -12.59 -6.18 22.12
N LEU A 45 -13.26 -6.44 20.99
CA LEU A 45 -12.80 -6.00 19.67
C LEU A 45 -12.86 -4.47 19.50
N ALA A 46 -13.92 -3.81 19.98
CA ALA A 46 -14.06 -2.35 19.92
C ALA A 46 -13.03 -1.61 20.80
N LEU A 47 -12.65 -2.21 21.95
CA LEU A 47 -11.58 -1.68 22.80
C LEU A 47 -10.18 -1.95 22.21
N GLY A 48 -9.99 -3.10 21.55
CA GLY A 48 -8.71 -3.46 20.91
C GLY A 48 -8.40 -2.70 19.63
N ALA A 49 -9.41 -2.33 18.83
CA ALA A 49 -9.22 -1.64 17.55
C ALA A 49 -8.65 -0.22 17.70
N ALA A 50 -9.08 0.52 18.73
CA ALA A 50 -8.57 1.87 18.99
C ALA A 50 -7.10 1.86 19.46
N ALA A 51 -6.67 0.81 20.17
CA ALA A 51 -5.28 0.65 20.61
C ALA A 51 -4.35 0.16 19.48
N GLY A 52 -4.84 -0.74 18.61
CA GLY A 52 -4.04 -1.36 17.55
C GLY A 52 -3.58 -0.41 16.44
N ALA A 53 -4.41 0.57 16.06
CA ALA A 53 -4.08 1.50 14.97
C ALA A 53 -3.14 2.65 15.40
N GLY A 54 -3.14 3.03 16.68
CA GLY A 54 -2.26 4.08 17.20
C GLY A 54 -0.81 3.65 17.38
N ALA A 55 -0.58 2.36 17.66
CA ALA A 55 0.73 1.85 18.06
C ALA A 55 1.77 1.81 16.92
N MET A 56 1.35 1.62 15.66
CA MET A 56 2.31 1.50 14.54
C MET A 56 3.02 2.82 14.20
N LYS A 57 2.52 3.97 14.68
CA LYS A 57 3.20 5.26 14.47
C LYS A 57 4.39 5.47 15.40
N LEU A 58 4.47 4.74 16.52
CA LEU A 58 5.59 4.84 17.47
C LEU A 58 6.73 3.84 17.19
N THR A 59 6.50 2.83 16.38
CA THR A 59 7.50 1.78 16.11
C THR A 59 8.32 2.03 14.85
N ARG A 60 8.22 3.22 14.24
CA ARG A 60 9.23 3.61 13.25
C ARG A 60 10.53 3.78 14.03
N PRO A 61 11.52 2.89 13.85
CA PRO A 61 12.82 3.11 14.46
C PRO A 61 13.24 4.50 14.02
N SER A 62 13.56 5.40 14.96
CA SER A 62 14.26 6.61 14.57
C SER A 62 15.50 6.09 13.89
N MET A 63 15.58 6.26 12.57
CA MET A 63 16.81 5.98 11.86
C MET A 63 17.83 6.93 12.48
N GLU A 64 18.64 6.40 13.40
CA GLU A 64 19.78 7.08 13.94
C GLU A 64 20.79 7.14 12.80
N LEU A 65 20.60 8.11 11.93
CA LEU A 65 21.53 8.42 10.87
C LEU A 65 22.82 8.82 11.56
N ALA A 66 23.88 8.06 11.32
CA ALA A 66 25.21 8.45 11.76
C ALA A 66 25.44 9.91 11.32
N PRO A 67 25.84 10.82 12.24
CA PRO A 67 25.96 12.24 11.91
C PRO A 67 26.96 12.43 10.77
N MET A 68 26.43 12.70 9.57
CA MET A 68 27.24 13.13 8.44
C MET A 68 27.29 14.65 8.44
N THR A 69 28.50 15.20 8.50
CA THR A 69 28.71 16.65 8.42
C THR A 69 28.24 17.14 7.05
N PRO A 70 27.29 18.09 6.99
CA PRO A 70 26.87 18.64 5.72
C PRO A 70 28.02 19.33 4.99
N VAL A 71 28.11 19.13 3.69
CA VAL A 71 29.06 19.82 2.81
C VAL A 71 28.33 20.91 2.03
N ALA A 72 29.05 21.99 1.73
CA ALA A 72 28.57 23.03 0.82
C ALA A 72 28.41 22.46 -0.60
N ILE A 73 27.37 22.88 -1.31
CA ILE A 73 27.09 22.45 -2.70
C ILE A 73 28.31 22.65 -3.61
N SER A 74 29.00 23.78 -3.50
CA SER A 74 30.16 24.09 -4.35
C SER A 74 31.38 23.20 -4.08
N ALA A 75 31.41 22.50 -2.96
CA ALA A 75 32.55 21.70 -2.49
C ALA A 75 32.25 20.20 -2.43
N MET A 76 31.15 19.75 -3.06
CA MET A 76 30.81 18.33 -3.11
C MET A 76 31.88 17.54 -3.87
N PRO A 77 32.50 16.51 -3.27
CA PRO A 77 33.41 15.63 -3.98
C PRO A 77 32.64 14.75 -4.96
N ASP A 78 33.10 14.67 -6.21
CA ASP A 78 32.53 13.77 -7.19
C ASP A 78 32.72 12.29 -6.75
N TRP A 79 31.79 11.43 -7.13
CA TRP A 79 31.75 9.99 -6.79
C TRP A 79 31.66 9.67 -5.29
N SER A 80 31.15 10.59 -4.47
CA SER A 80 31.14 10.44 -3.00
C SER A 80 29.73 10.40 -2.40
N LEU A 81 29.62 9.81 -1.20
CA LEU A 81 28.42 9.92 -0.38
C LEU A 81 28.46 11.25 0.37
N VAL A 82 27.48 12.12 0.13
CA VAL A 82 27.41 13.47 0.69
C VAL A 82 26.09 13.71 1.40
N THR A 83 26.12 14.69 2.30
CA THR A 83 24.92 15.31 2.87
C THR A 83 24.97 16.80 2.57
N VAL A 84 23.88 17.34 2.05
CA VAL A 84 23.75 18.75 1.68
C VAL A 84 22.53 19.33 2.37
N LYS A 85 22.64 20.57 2.85
CA LYS A 85 21.52 21.32 3.41
C LYS A 85 21.20 22.50 2.51
N GLY A 86 19.92 22.78 2.32
CA GLY A 86 19.50 23.94 1.55
C GLY A 86 17.99 24.06 1.44
N LYS A 87 17.55 24.97 0.57
CA LYS A 87 16.15 25.14 0.21
C LYS A 87 15.88 24.60 -1.17
N VAL A 88 14.70 24.01 -1.36
CA VAL A 88 14.25 23.56 -2.68
C VAL A 88 13.90 24.79 -3.51
N ALA A 89 14.64 25.03 -4.59
CA ALA A 89 14.41 26.15 -5.49
C ALA A 89 13.35 25.81 -6.55
N GLU A 90 13.42 24.61 -7.13
CA GLU A 90 12.58 24.18 -8.25
C GLU A 90 12.32 22.67 -8.17
N VAL A 91 11.16 22.20 -8.67
CA VAL A 91 10.76 20.78 -8.67
C VAL A 91 10.32 20.36 -10.06
N PHE A 92 10.82 19.22 -10.53
CA PHE A 92 10.68 18.68 -11.88
C PHE A 92 10.41 17.17 -11.84
N GLY A 93 9.15 16.75 -11.70
CA GLY A 93 8.81 15.31 -11.61
C GLY A 93 9.62 14.64 -10.50
N ASN A 94 10.47 13.68 -10.88
CA ASN A 94 11.35 12.94 -9.97
C ASN A 94 12.70 13.64 -9.64
N LYS A 95 12.85 14.92 -9.98
CA LYS A 95 14.06 15.72 -9.73
C LYS A 95 13.71 17.06 -9.11
N PHE A 96 14.66 17.69 -8.44
CA PHE A 96 14.50 19.04 -7.92
C PHE A 96 15.86 19.73 -7.76
N ILE A 97 15.85 21.05 -7.62
CA ILE A 97 17.06 21.83 -7.34
C ILE A 97 17.10 22.20 -5.86
N VAL A 98 18.19 21.89 -5.19
CA VAL A 98 18.52 22.45 -3.86
C VAL A 98 19.47 23.62 -4.05
N GLN A 99 19.24 24.69 -3.28
CA GLN A 99 20.08 25.86 -3.23
C GLN A 99 20.52 26.17 -1.79
N ASP A 100 21.79 26.47 -1.63
CA ASP A 100 22.38 27.06 -0.43
C ASP A 100 23.17 28.33 -0.82
N ASP A 101 23.89 28.92 0.14
CA ASP A 101 24.69 30.13 -0.11
C ASP A 101 25.89 29.88 -1.04
N SER A 102 26.28 28.61 -1.24
CA SER A 102 27.43 28.22 -2.06
C SER A 102 27.06 27.89 -3.51
N GLY A 103 25.81 27.49 -3.78
CA GLY A 103 25.39 27.18 -5.14
C GLY A 103 24.07 26.43 -5.25
N ARG A 104 23.91 25.74 -6.39
CA ARG A 104 22.71 24.95 -6.74
C ARG A 104 23.11 23.52 -7.11
N ALA A 105 22.34 22.55 -6.66
CA ALA A 105 22.55 21.12 -6.95
C ALA A 105 21.28 20.50 -7.53
N LEU A 106 21.43 19.72 -8.60
CA LEU A 106 20.36 18.86 -9.11
C LEU A 106 20.29 17.58 -8.26
N VAL A 107 19.11 17.32 -7.72
CA VAL A 107 18.80 16.14 -6.93
C VAL A 107 17.85 15.25 -7.71
N GLU A 108 18.18 13.96 -7.78
CA GLU A 108 17.32 12.93 -8.36
C GLU A 108 16.82 11.99 -7.26
N THR A 109 15.51 11.73 -7.23
CA THR A 109 14.88 10.90 -6.21
C THR A 109 14.58 9.48 -6.68
N GLY A 110 14.97 9.13 -7.91
CA GLY A 110 14.63 7.86 -8.53
C GLY A 110 13.11 7.66 -8.67
N PRO A 111 12.63 6.41 -8.78
CA PRO A 111 11.21 6.09 -8.94
C PRO A 111 10.32 6.55 -7.79
N ALA A 112 10.87 6.74 -6.58
CA ALA A 112 10.11 7.17 -5.41
C ALA A 112 9.50 8.57 -5.58
N GLY A 113 10.12 9.43 -6.41
CA GLY A 113 9.58 10.76 -6.72
C GLY A 113 8.69 10.83 -7.95
N GLU A 114 8.44 9.71 -8.61
CA GLU A 114 7.50 9.70 -9.74
C GLU A 114 6.07 9.82 -9.21
N GLY A 115 5.37 10.92 -9.54
CA GLY A 115 3.98 11.15 -9.13
C GLY A 115 3.76 11.50 -7.64
N SER A 116 4.79 11.49 -6.82
CA SER A 116 4.74 11.83 -5.38
C SER A 116 5.20 13.27 -5.15
N LYS A 117 4.46 14.04 -4.34
CA LYS A 117 4.95 15.35 -3.87
C LYS A 117 5.93 15.17 -2.71
N LEU A 118 7.15 14.69 -3.02
CA LEU A 118 8.22 14.48 -2.04
C LEU A 118 8.71 15.80 -1.43
N VAL A 119 8.72 16.89 -2.18
CA VAL A 119 9.21 18.19 -1.69
C VAL A 119 8.37 19.34 -2.22
N GLY A 120 8.34 20.44 -1.49
CA GLY A 120 7.76 21.72 -1.91
C GLY A 120 8.83 22.75 -2.25
N VAL A 121 8.50 23.68 -3.16
CA VAL A 121 9.35 24.86 -3.41
C VAL A 121 9.47 25.70 -2.14
N ASN A 122 10.66 26.27 -1.92
CA ASN A 122 11.09 27.01 -0.72
C ASN A 122 11.19 26.17 0.57
N GLU A 123 11.05 24.85 0.49
CA GLU A 123 11.17 23.97 1.64
C GLU A 123 12.63 23.80 2.05
N ALA A 124 12.90 23.96 3.36
CA ALA A 124 14.23 23.71 3.93
C ALA A 124 14.40 22.22 4.23
N ILE A 125 15.41 21.61 3.62
CA ILE A 125 15.68 20.17 3.73
C ILE A 125 17.18 19.88 3.84
N SER A 126 17.48 18.67 4.28
CA SER A 126 18.79 18.02 4.14
C SER A 126 18.64 16.83 3.22
N VAL A 127 19.51 16.70 2.23
CA VAL A 127 19.53 15.58 1.29
C VAL A 127 20.80 14.79 1.51
N GLN A 128 20.67 13.49 1.68
CA GLN A 128 21.78 12.55 1.74
C GLN A 128 21.73 11.64 0.53
N GLY A 129 22.86 11.48 -0.15
CA GLY A 129 22.91 10.74 -1.40
C GLY A 129 24.32 10.56 -1.96
N ARG A 130 24.41 9.95 -3.13
CA ARG A 130 25.66 9.84 -3.89
C ARG A 130 25.71 10.96 -4.93
N PHE A 131 26.76 11.77 -4.88
CA PHE A 131 27.02 12.77 -5.90
C PHE A 131 27.91 12.16 -6.98
N GLU A 132 27.43 12.12 -8.21
CA GLU A 132 28.21 11.67 -9.37
C GLU A 132 27.73 12.39 -10.63
N ARG A 133 28.67 12.77 -11.50
CA ARG A 133 28.37 13.37 -12.81
C ARG A 133 27.47 14.62 -12.70
N GLY A 134 27.61 15.39 -11.62
CA GLY A 134 26.83 16.62 -11.40
C GLY A 134 25.41 16.40 -10.86
N VAL A 135 25.03 15.16 -10.53
CA VAL A 135 23.71 14.83 -9.97
C VAL A 135 23.88 14.21 -8.59
N LEU A 136 23.07 14.68 -7.64
CA LEU A 136 22.95 14.06 -6.33
C LEU A 136 21.81 13.04 -6.36
N HIS A 137 22.13 11.76 -6.45
CA HIS A 137 21.15 10.68 -6.33
C HIS A 137 20.79 10.49 -4.86
N ALA A 138 19.62 10.97 -4.48
CA ALA A 138 19.17 11.00 -3.09
C ALA A 138 18.76 9.62 -2.59
N SER A 139 19.24 9.26 -1.40
CA SER A 139 18.81 8.10 -0.63
C SER A 139 17.89 8.50 0.51
N PHE A 140 18.10 9.68 1.09
CA PHE A 140 17.28 10.22 2.17
C PHE A 140 17.04 11.71 1.99
N ILE A 141 15.81 12.14 2.31
CA ILE A 141 15.45 13.54 2.50
C ILE A 141 15.02 13.70 3.95
N VAL A 142 15.59 14.69 4.63
CA VAL A 142 15.23 15.06 6.00
C VAL A 142 14.66 16.47 5.96
N ARG A 143 13.41 16.64 6.39
CA ARG A 143 12.77 17.96 6.45
C ARG A 143 13.12 18.68 7.74
N GLN A 144 12.80 19.98 7.79
CA GLN A 144 13.02 20.82 8.96
C GLN A 144 12.26 20.32 10.21
N ASP A 145 11.12 19.66 10.04
CA ASP A 145 10.33 19.07 11.14
C ASP A 145 10.94 17.76 11.68
N GLY A 146 12.07 17.32 11.13
CA GLY A 146 12.74 16.06 11.47
C GLY A 146 12.13 14.84 10.80
N SER A 147 11.11 14.98 9.96
CA SER A 147 10.59 13.86 9.19
C SER A 147 11.62 13.40 8.15
N VAL A 148 11.74 12.08 8.04
CA VAL A 148 12.70 11.41 7.16
C VAL A 148 11.94 10.65 6.09
N GLU A 149 12.33 10.87 4.85
CA GLU A 149 11.81 10.21 3.67
C GLU A 149 12.95 9.41 3.02
N ALA A 150 12.84 8.09 3.03
CA ALA A 150 13.80 7.18 2.43
C ALA A 150 13.37 6.86 0.99
N LEU A 151 14.28 7.05 0.04
CA LEU A 151 13.99 6.97 -1.40
C LEU A 151 14.38 5.63 -2.04
N GLY A 152 14.68 4.63 -1.20
CA GLY A 152 15.18 3.32 -1.64
C GLY A 152 16.65 3.39 -2.07
N PRO A 153 17.31 2.23 -2.29
CA PRO A 153 18.71 2.22 -2.70
C PRO A 153 18.85 2.89 -4.08
N ALA A 154 19.63 3.97 -4.12
CA ALA A 154 20.09 4.61 -5.35
C ALA A 154 20.89 3.59 -6.18
N GLY A 155 20.25 2.97 -7.16
CA GLY A 155 20.85 1.92 -7.99
C GLY A 155 20.81 0.54 -7.34
N GLY A 156 19.67 -0.14 -7.43
CA GLY A 156 19.68 -1.61 -7.35
C GLY A 156 20.50 -2.20 -8.52
N PRO A 157 21.16 -3.35 -8.35
CA PRO A 157 21.91 -4.00 -9.43
C PRO A 157 21.00 -4.18 -10.66
N PRO A 158 21.55 -4.17 -11.89
CA PRO A 158 20.77 -4.45 -13.08
C PRO A 158 19.98 -5.74 -12.87
N ARG A 159 18.67 -5.70 -13.06
CA ARG A 159 17.89 -6.92 -13.21
C ARG A 159 18.40 -7.59 -14.48
N HIS A 160 19.36 -8.50 -14.36
CA HIS A 160 19.56 -9.51 -15.39
C HIS A 160 18.21 -10.22 -15.52
N GLY A 161 17.50 -9.94 -16.60
CA GLY A 161 16.34 -10.72 -16.98
C GLY A 161 16.76 -12.19 -17.14
N PRO A 162 15.85 -13.15 -16.92
CA PRO A 162 16.12 -14.54 -17.22
C PRO A 162 16.67 -14.65 -18.63
N LEU A 163 17.77 -15.40 -18.76
CA LEU A 163 18.41 -15.75 -20.01
C LEU A 163 17.52 -16.78 -20.75
N ASP A 164 16.29 -16.40 -21.09
CA ASP A 164 15.31 -17.25 -21.75
C ASP A 164 14.89 -16.60 -23.08
N ASP A 165 15.82 -16.55 -24.04
CA ASP A 165 15.49 -16.70 -25.46
C ASP A 165 16.79 -16.78 -26.29
N LEU A 166 17.31 -18.00 -26.41
CA LEU A 166 18.11 -18.39 -27.56
C LEU A 166 17.28 -19.39 -28.38
N PRO A 167 16.54 -18.94 -29.40
CA PRO A 167 16.00 -19.83 -30.41
C PRO A 167 17.07 -20.02 -31.50
N GLY A 168 17.63 -21.21 -31.59
CA GLY A 168 18.50 -21.63 -32.69
C GLY A 168 19.64 -22.51 -32.18
N HIS A 169 19.93 -23.68 -32.72
CA HIS A 169 19.73 -24.14 -34.08
C HIS A 169 19.79 -25.67 -34.03
N GLY A 170 18.77 -26.33 -34.58
CA GLY A 170 18.82 -27.76 -34.78
C GLY A 170 19.72 -28.13 -35.96
N LYS A 171 20.51 -29.20 -35.74
CA LYS A 171 21.06 -30.17 -36.71
C LYS A 171 22.25 -29.66 -37.56
N PRO A 172 23.01 -30.52 -38.28
CA PRO A 172 22.77 -31.91 -38.73
C PRO A 172 22.97 -33.01 -37.68
#